data_AF-A0AAD9ZT05-F1
#
_entry.id   AF-A0AAD9ZT05-F1
#
_cell.length_a   1.000
_cell.length_b   1.000
_cell.length_c   1.000
_cell.angle_alpha   90.00
_cell.angle_beta   90.00
_cell.angle_gamma   90.00
#
_symmetry.space_group_name_H-M   'P 1'
#
loop_
_entity.id
_entity.type
_entity.pdbx_description
1 polymer ?
#
loop_
_entity_poly.entity_id
_entity_poly.type
_entity_poly.pdbx_seq_one_letter_code
_entity_poly.pdbx_strand_id
1 'polypeptide(L)'
;MGSKKMEGTSAPTNRRDPYEVLCVSRDSSDQEIKTAYRKLALKYHPDKNVSNPEASELFKEVAYSYSILSDPEKRRHYDNAGFEAIDAEGMDMEIDLSNLGTVNTMFAALFSKLGVPIKTTISANVLEEALNGTVTVRPLPIGTSVSGKVEKQCAHFFGVTINDQQAESGIVVRVTSTAQSKFKLLYFEQDTNAGYGLALQEDSEKSGKVTSAGMYFLHFQVYRMDSTVNALAMAKDPEAAFFKRLEGLQPCEVSELKAGTHIFAVYGDNFFKTATYTIEALCTRSYEDTTQKLKDIEAQILRKRTELRDFEIEYRKALARFQEVTNRYSQEKQTVDELLKQRDSIHSSFSVTRTVALSNVSGSNVSNGSSSKVPGEDSRAESPAEAGGSDGKDKSAKRKWFLSKGSDKKLG
;
A
#
# COMPACT_ATOMS: atom_id res chain seq x y z
N MET A 1 17.92 34.70 26.26
CA MET A 1 18.23 34.22 24.88
C MET A 1 19.18 33.06 25.00
N GLY A 2 18.78 31.88 24.50
CA GLY A 2 19.58 30.65 24.63
C GLY A 2 18.71 29.42 24.40
N SER A 3 18.28 29.23 23.15
CA SER A 3 17.42 28.14 22.71
C SER A 3 18.16 26.79 22.77
N LYS A 4 17.69 25.86 23.60
CA LYS A 4 18.13 24.46 23.57
C LYS A 4 17.17 23.67 22.68
N LYS A 5 17.66 23.33 21.49
CA LYS A 5 17.00 22.55 20.44
C LYS A 5 16.75 21.13 20.98
N MET A 6 15.48 20.73 21.12
CA MET A 6 15.11 19.33 21.37
C MET A 6 15.22 18.55 20.07
N GLU A 7 16.03 17.49 20.08
CA GLU A 7 16.11 16.48 19.03
C GLU A 7 14.79 15.70 18.96
N GLY A 8 14.15 15.74 17.79
CA GLY A 8 13.02 14.88 17.48
C GLY A 8 13.52 13.50 17.09
N THR A 9 13.36 12.53 17.99
CA THR A 9 13.41 11.11 17.64
C THR A 9 12.12 10.76 16.92
N SER A 10 12.19 10.47 15.62
CA SER A 10 11.10 9.87 14.85
C SER A 10 10.95 8.40 15.29
N ALA A 11 10.09 8.16 16.28
CA ALA A 11 9.66 6.83 16.67
C ALA A 11 8.68 6.24 15.63
N PRO A 12 8.62 4.91 15.46
CA PRO A 12 7.60 4.26 14.64
C PRO A 12 6.21 4.59 15.21
N THR A 13 5.21 4.73 14.36
CA THR A 13 3.82 5.00 14.76
C THR A 13 3.27 3.84 15.61
N ASN A 14 3.41 3.92 16.93
CA ASN A 14 2.95 2.91 17.87
C ASN A 14 1.42 3.01 17.95
N ARG A 15 0.69 2.06 17.36
CA ARG A 15 -0.78 1.98 17.47
C ARG A 15 -1.15 1.80 18.96
N ARG A 16 -2.16 2.52 19.44
CA ARG A 16 -2.59 2.45 20.85
C ARG A 16 -3.30 1.12 21.14
N ASP A 17 -3.16 0.62 22.37
CA ASP A 17 -3.79 -0.62 22.80
C ASP A 17 -5.33 -0.52 22.66
N PRO A 18 -6.02 -1.51 22.04
CA PRO A 18 -7.47 -1.50 21.84
C PRO A 18 -8.28 -1.35 23.13
N TYR A 19 -7.80 -1.92 24.24
CA TYR A 19 -8.45 -1.80 25.55
C TYR A 19 -8.33 -0.37 26.09
N GLU A 20 -7.19 0.28 25.88
CA GLU A 20 -6.99 1.69 26.23
C GLU A 20 -7.86 2.62 25.38
N VAL A 21 -7.91 2.38 24.06
CA VAL A 21 -8.71 3.16 23.14
C VAL A 21 -10.20 3.08 23.48
N LEU A 22 -10.71 1.88 23.80
CA LEU A 22 -12.08 1.70 24.25
C LEU A 22 -12.31 2.08 25.72
N CYS A 23 -11.24 2.34 26.48
CA CYS A 23 -11.27 2.61 27.91
C CYS A 23 -11.95 1.49 28.71
N VAL A 24 -11.59 0.23 28.41
CA VAL A 24 -12.13 -0.98 29.03
C VAL A 24 -11.00 -1.84 29.61
N SER A 25 -11.32 -2.67 30.61
CA SER A 25 -10.36 -3.63 31.16
C SER A 25 -10.11 -4.80 30.20
N ARG A 26 -8.95 -5.45 30.30
CA ARG A 26 -8.65 -6.70 29.59
C ARG A 26 -9.59 -7.85 29.96
N ASP A 27 -10.20 -7.80 31.15
CA ASP A 27 -11.19 -8.78 31.61
C ASP A 27 -12.64 -8.40 31.25
N SER A 28 -12.84 -7.34 30.44
CA SER A 28 -14.19 -6.85 30.14
C SER A 28 -14.99 -7.88 29.33
N SER A 29 -16.26 -7.98 29.66
CA SER A 29 -17.23 -8.78 28.91
C SER A 29 -17.54 -8.15 27.55
N ASP A 30 -18.03 -8.96 26.60
CA ASP A 30 -18.42 -8.49 25.27
C ASP A 30 -19.48 -7.36 25.34
N GLN A 31 -20.35 -7.40 26.35
CA GLN A 31 -21.36 -6.36 26.57
C GLN A 31 -20.74 -5.03 27.03
N GLU A 32 -19.70 -5.07 27.86
CA GLU A 32 -18.98 -3.87 28.32
C GLU A 32 -18.18 -3.25 27.17
N ILE A 33 -17.47 -4.06 26.38
CA ILE A 33 -16.74 -3.65 25.19
C ILE A 33 -17.69 -2.97 24.20
N LYS A 34 -18.83 -3.60 23.91
CA LYS A 34 -19.88 -3.06 23.04
C LYS A 34 -20.50 -1.76 23.57
N THR A 35 -20.67 -1.65 24.88
CA THR A 35 -21.22 -0.45 25.51
C THR A 35 -20.22 0.71 25.45
N ALA A 36 -18.95 0.46 25.73
CA ALA A 36 -17.88 1.45 25.67
C ALA A 36 -17.69 1.97 24.24
N TYR A 37 -17.67 1.05 23.26
CA TYR A 37 -17.65 1.40 21.84
C TYR A 37 -18.81 2.31 21.45
N ARG A 38 -20.06 1.97 21.80
CA ARG A 38 -21.24 2.79 21.49
C ARG A 38 -21.12 4.22 22.04
N LYS A 39 -20.59 4.37 23.26
CA LYS A 39 -20.39 5.69 23.88
C LYS A 39 -19.36 6.52 23.11
N LEU A 40 -18.20 5.93 22.78
CA LEU A 40 -17.12 6.62 22.08
C LEU A 40 -17.48 6.93 20.62
N ALA A 41 -18.15 6.01 19.95
CA ALA A 41 -18.67 6.22 18.60
C ALA A 41 -19.65 7.39 18.51
N LEU A 42 -20.57 7.53 19.47
CA LEU A 42 -21.50 8.66 19.52
C LEU A 42 -20.78 9.97 19.84
N LYS A 43 -19.71 9.92 20.64
CA LYS A 43 -18.87 11.07 21.00
C LYS A 43 -18.08 11.60 19.80
N TYR A 44 -17.45 10.71 19.05
CA TYR A 44 -16.62 11.05 17.89
C TYR A 44 -17.36 10.96 16.54
N HIS A 45 -18.69 10.88 16.57
CA HIS A 45 -19.51 10.77 15.37
C HIS A 45 -19.27 11.95 14.42
N PRO A 46 -18.99 11.72 13.11
CA PRO A 46 -18.62 12.80 12.19
C PRO A 46 -19.76 13.80 11.95
N ASP A 47 -21.04 13.39 12.01
CA ASP A 47 -22.14 14.36 11.90
C ASP A 47 -22.24 15.32 13.10
N LYS A 48 -21.71 14.94 14.28
CA LYS A 48 -21.61 15.84 15.43
C LYS A 48 -20.29 16.62 15.46
N ASN A 49 -19.32 16.22 14.63
CA ASN A 49 -17.95 16.70 14.64
C ASN A 49 -17.47 17.10 13.23
N VAL A 50 -18.34 17.74 12.44
CA VAL A 50 -18.10 18.04 11.01
C VAL A 50 -16.86 18.93 10.79
N SER A 51 -16.52 19.78 11.75
CA SER A 51 -15.37 20.69 11.70
C SER A 51 -14.11 20.18 12.42
N ASN A 52 -14.16 18.98 13.03
CA ASN A 52 -13.04 18.43 13.78
C ASN A 52 -12.41 17.22 13.06
N PRO A 53 -11.31 17.40 12.31
CA PRO A 53 -10.64 16.29 11.63
C PRO A 53 -10.07 15.25 12.61
N GLU A 54 -9.75 15.63 13.85
CA GLU A 54 -9.23 14.71 14.87
C GLU A 54 -10.31 13.72 15.35
N ALA A 55 -11.58 14.13 15.38
CA ALA A 55 -12.68 13.23 15.73
C ALA A 55 -12.84 12.09 14.71
N SER A 56 -12.54 12.34 13.43
CA SER A 56 -12.54 11.31 12.39
C SER A 56 -11.46 10.26 12.66
N GLU A 57 -10.25 10.68 13.01
CA GLU A 57 -9.15 9.75 13.31
C GLU A 57 -9.42 8.95 14.59
N LEU A 58 -9.92 9.60 15.64
CA LEU A 58 -10.34 8.92 16.87
C LEU A 58 -11.49 7.94 16.64
N PHE A 59 -12.43 8.28 15.75
CA PHE A 59 -13.52 7.39 15.39
C PHE A 59 -13.01 6.13 14.67
N LYS A 60 -12.09 6.28 13.71
CA LYS A 60 -11.43 5.15 13.04
C LYS A 60 -10.71 4.25 14.04
N GLU A 61 -9.97 4.85 14.97
CA GLU A 61 -9.19 4.11 15.97
C GLU A 61 -10.08 3.37 16.98
N VAL A 62 -11.18 3.99 17.43
CA VAL A 62 -12.18 3.38 18.31
C VAL A 62 -12.85 2.19 17.65
N ALA A 63 -13.20 2.31 16.38
CA ALA A 63 -13.86 1.23 15.66
C ALA A 63 -12.89 0.12 15.24
N TYR A 64 -11.64 0.43 14.91
CA TYR A 64 -10.58 -0.57 14.75
C TYR A 64 -10.36 -1.37 16.03
N SER A 65 -10.25 -0.68 17.17
CA SER A 65 -10.11 -1.31 18.49
C SER A 65 -11.29 -2.22 18.83
N TYR A 66 -12.51 -1.77 18.53
CA TYR A 66 -13.69 -2.62 18.68
C TYR A 66 -13.66 -3.83 17.76
N SER A 67 -13.23 -3.71 16.50
CA SER A 67 -13.16 -4.85 15.58
C SER A 67 -12.21 -5.97 16.03
N ILE A 68 -11.16 -5.62 16.80
CA ILE A 68 -10.26 -6.59 17.42
C ILE A 68 -10.92 -7.22 18.65
N LEU A 69 -11.49 -6.40 19.53
CA LEU A 69 -12.00 -6.85 20.83
C LEU A 69 -13.39 -7.50 20.80
N SER A 70 -14.18 -7.26 19.75
CA SER A 70 -15.54 -7.81 19.61
C SER A 70 -15.58 -9.24 19.08
N ASP A 71 -14.51 -9.68 18.44
CA ASP A 71 -14.37 -11.03 17.89
C ASP A 71 -13.51 -11.85 18.87
N PRO A 72 -14.04 -12.96 19.45
CA PRO A 72 -13.30 -13.76 20.42
C PRO A 72 -11.98 -14.34 19.90
N GLU A 73 -11.93 -14.71 18.61
CA GLU A 73 -10.70 -15.24 17.99
C GLU A 73 -9.68 -14.11 17.84
N LYS A 74 -10.07 -12.96 17.26
CA LYS A 74 -9.16 -11.81 17.09
C LYS A 74 -8.68 -11.26 18.43
N ARG A 75 -9.54 -11.17 19.43
CA ARG A 75 -9.18 -10.76 20.79
C ARG A 75 -8.12 -11.70 21.37
N ARG A 76 -8.30 -13.01 21.24
CA ARG A 76 -7.33 -14.02 21.69
C ARG A 76 -5.98 -13.88 20.97
N HIS A 77 -5.99 -13.66 19.66
CA HIS A 77 -4.76 -13.44 18.89
C HIS A 77 -4.03 -12.17 19.33
N TYR A 78 -4.76 -11.07 19.52
CA TYR A 78 -4.22 -9.83 20.05
C TYR A 78 -3.65 -10.00 21.47
N ASP A 79 -4.36 -10.69 22.36
CA ASP A 79 -3.92 -10.91 23.73
C ASP A 79 -2.64 -11.75 23.80
N ASN A 80 -2.44 -12.68 22.87
CA ASN A 80 -1.28 -13.57 22.84
C ASN A 80 -0.02 -12.94 22.23
N ALA A 81 -0.16 -12.11 21.19
CA ALA A 81 0.98 -11.67 20.36
C ALA A 81 0.90 -10.19 19.93
N GLY A 82 -0.04 -9.43 20.49
CA GLY A 82 -0.19 -8.00 20.19
C GLY A 82 -0.57 -7.72 18.74
N PHE A 83 -0.21 -6.53 18.25
CA PHE A 83 -0.54 -6.11 16.89
C PHE A 83 0.15 -6.94 15.79
N GLU A 84 1.26 -7.62 16.09
CA GLU A 84 1.98 -8.42 15.09
C GLU A 84 1.17 -9.63 14.62
N ALA A 85 0.40 -10.29 15.50
CA ALA A 85 -0.49 -11.38 15.12
C ALA A 85 -1.70 -10.88 14.32
N ILE A 86 -2.22 -9.71 14.68
CA ILE A 86 -3.33 -9.08 13.96
C ILE A 86 -2.91 -8.62 12.55
N ASP A 87 -1.69 -8.14 12.39
CA ASP A 87 -1.15 -7.72 11.09
C ASP A 87 -0.70 -8.93 10.22
N ALA A 88 -0.34 -10.06 10.83
CA ALA A 88 0.07 -11.29 10.14
C ALA A 88 -1.10 -12.03 9.46
N GLU A 89 -2.33 -11.87 9.96
CA GLU A 89 -3.55 -12.48 9.38
C GLU A 89 -4.12 -11.71 8.19
N GLY A 90 -3.43 -10.66 7.69
CA GLY A 90 -3.90 -9.87 6.56
C GLY A 90 -5.06 -8.99 6.98
N MET A 91 -4.74 -7.81 7.52
CA MET A 91 -5.71 -6.82 8.00
C MET A 91 -6.48 -6.16 6.84
N ASP A 92 -7.42 -6.91 6.27
CA ASP A 92 -8.67 -6.33 5.82
C ASP A 92 -9.59 -6.22 7.05
N MET A 93 -10.19 -5.05 7.30
CA MET A 93 -11.27 -4.94 8.28
C MET A 93 -12.47 -5.73 7.78
N GLU A 94 -12.45 -7.03 8.02
CA GLU A 94 -13.57 -7.93 7.80
C GLU A 94 -14.52 -7.78 8.99
N ILE A 95 -15.56 -6.97 8.78
CA ILE A 95 -16.61 -6.77 9.77
C ILE A 95 -17.75 -7.72 9.40
N ASP A 96 -17.91 -8.78 10.20
CA ASP A 96 -19.11 -9.61 10.11
C ASP A 96 -20.31 -8.85 10.68
N LEU A 97 -21.16 -8.40 9.77
CA LEU A 97 -22.29 -7.50 10.04
C LEU A 97 -23.62 -8.26 10.19
N SER A 98 -23.57 -9.59 10.20
CA SER A 98 -24.75 -10.46 10.29
C SER A 98 -25.40 -10.46 11.69
N ASN A 99 -24.62 -10.28 12.76
CA ASN A 99 -25.09 -10.55 14.14
C ASN A 99 -25.40 -9.33 15.02
N LEU A 100 -25.31 -8.09 14.51
CA LEU A 100 -25.55 -6.88 15.32
C LEU A 100 -26.42 -5.87 14.54
N GLY A 101 -27.57 -5.50 15.12
CA GLY A 101 -28.61 -4.65 14.50
C GLY A 101 -28.28 -3.18 14.22
N THR A 102 -29.25 -2.27 14.42
CA THR A 102 -29.32 -0.89 13.88
C THR A 102 -28.09 0.02 14.06
N VAL A 103 -27.29 -0.21 15.10
CA VAL A 103 -26.06 0.56 15.35
C VAL A 103 -25.01 0.34 14.25
N ASN A 104 -24.86 -0.90 13.77
CA ASN A 104 -23.87 -1.30 12.76
C ASN A 104 -24.14 -0.70 11.39
N THR A 105 -25.42 -0.49 11.05
CA THR A 105 -25.83 0.29 9.89
C THR A 105 -25.27 1.71 10.04
N MET A 106 -25.50 2.44 11.14
CA MET A 106 -24.90 3.78 11.25
C MET A 106 -23.36 3.78 11.11
N PHE A 107 -22.67 2.75 11.59
CA PHE A 107 -21.22 2.62 11.45
C PHE A 107 -20.73 2.44 10.01
N ALA A 108 -21.26 1.48 9.26
CA ALA A 108 -20.76 1.23 7.90
C ALA A 108 -20.99 2.43 6.95
N ALA A 109 -21.97 3.29 7.23
CA ALA A 109 -22.23 4.50 6.45
C ALA A 109 -21.15 5.56 6.69
N LEU A 110 -20.69 5.67 7.94
CA LEU A 110 -19.67 6.62 8.35
C LEU A 110 -18.30 6.21 7.82
N PHE A 111 -17.95 4.93 7.92
CA PHE A 111 -16.73 4.38 7.34
C PHE A 111 -16.69 4.53 5.82
N SER A 112 -17.81 4.26 5.14
CA SER A 112 -17.94 4.52 3.71
C SER A 112 -17.80 6.01 3.36
N LYS A 113 -18.24 6.92 4.24
CA LYS A 113 -18.10 8.38 4.07
C LYS A 113 -16.68 8.88 4.36
N LEU A 114 -15.96 8.18 5.24
CA LEU A 114 -14.56 8.44 5.59
C LEU A 114 -13.55 7.78 4.64
N GLY A 115 -14.02 7.09 3.60
CA GLY A 115 -13.18 6.46 2.57
C GLY A 115 -12.41 5.23 3.08
N VAL A 116 -12.81 4.67 4.21
CA VAL A 116 -12.17 3.48 4.78
C VAL A 116 -12.85 2.24 4.19
N PRO A 117 -12.12 1.35 3.49
CA PRO A 117 -12.69 0.13 2.96
C PRO A 117 -13.08 -0.80 4.11
N ILE A 118 -14.38 -1.10 4.21
CA ILE A 118 -14.89 -2.19 5.05
C ILE A 118 -15.02 -3.38 4.14
N LYS A 119 -14.31 -4.46 4.44
CA LYS A 119 -14.51 -5.75 3.78
C LYS A 119 -15.69 -6.43 4.44
N THR A 120 -16.59 -6.90 3.61
CA THR A 120 -17.92 -7.36 3.99
C THR A 120 -18.01 -8.85 3.75
N THR A 121 -18.69 -9.56 4.65
CA THR A 121 -18.97 -10.98 4.51
C THR A 121 -20.32 -11.21 3.83
N ILE A 122 -20.47 -12.36 3.20
CA ILE A 122 -21.78 -12.83 2.75
C ILE A 122 -22.57 -13.24 3.99
N SER A 123 -23.81 -12.76 4.09
CA SER A 123 -24.67 -13.10 5.23
C SER A 123 -24.87 -14.61 5.35
N ALA A 124 -24.80 -15.14 6.57
CA ALA A 124 -25.04 -16.57 6.86
C ALA A 124 -26.36 -17.07 6.27
N ASN A 125 -27.45 -16.30 6.38
CA ASN A 125 -28.76 -16.68 5.82
C ASN A 125 -28.71 -17.00 4.32
N VAL A 126 -28.02 -16.17 3.52
CA VAL A 126 -27.88 -16.40 2.07
C VAL A 126 -27.08 -17.68 1.80
N LEU A 127 -26.04 -17.94 2.60
CA LEU A 127 -25.23 -19.15 2.47
C LEU A 127 -26.01 -20.39 2.88
N GLU A 128 -26.77 -20.33 3.97
CA GLU A 128 -27.63 -21.42 4.44
C GLU A 128 -28.77 -21.71 3.45
N GLU A 129 -29.43 -20.70 2.91
CA GLU A 129 -30.45 -20.87 1.88
C GLU A 129 -29.87 -21.52 0.62
N ALA A 130 -28.66 -21.11 0.21
CA ALA A 130 -27.96 -21.70 -0.92
C ALA A 130 -27.60 -23.17 -0.64
N LEU A 131 -27.02 -23.46 0.52
CA LEU A 131 -26.62 -24.80 0.97
C LEU A 131 -27.82 -25.75 1.10
N ASN A 132 -28.99 -25.23 1.48
CA ASN A 132 -30.22 -25.99 1.57
C ASN A 132 -30.97 -26.10 0.22
N GLY A 133 -30.49 -25.43 -0.83
CA GLY A 133 -31.12 -25.43 -2.15
C GLY A 133 -32.47 -24.70 -2.19
N THR A 134 -32.77 -23.83 -1.22
CA THR A 134 -34.04 -23.11 -1.12
C THR A 134 -34.07 -21.81 -1.93
N VAL A 135 -32.95 -21.45 -2.56
CA VAL A 135 -32.80 -20.23 -3.36
C VAL A 135 -33.53 -20.32 -4.70
N THR A 136 -34.09 -19.21 -5.16
CA THR A 136 -34.69 -19.13 -6.49
C THR A 136 -33.63 -18.82 -7.54
N VAL A 137 -33.34 -19.79 -8.40
CA VAL A 137 -32.37 -19.66 -9.50
C VAL A 137 -33.08 -19.21 -10.78
N ARG A 138 -32.69 -18.07 -11.34
CA ARG A 138 -33.21 -17.56 -12.61
C ARG A 138 -32.32 -18.00 -13.77
N PRO A 139 -32.85 -18.38 -14.94
CA PRO A 139 -32.00 -18.68 -16.08
C PRO A 139 -31.27 -17.43 -16.56
N LEU A 140 -29.98 -17.57 -16.87
CA LEU A 140 -29.16 -16.56 -17.55
C LEU A 140 -28.50 -17.21 -18.78
N PRO A 141 -29.20 -17.24 -19.93
CA PRO A 141 -28.65 -17.77 -21.17
C PRO A 141 -27.40 -16.99 -21.61
N ILE A 142 -26.42 -17.71 -22.16
CA ILE A 142 -25.22 -17.10 -22.74
C ILE A 142 -25.61 -16.09 -23.83
N GLY A 143 -24.98 -14.91 -23.81
CA GLY A 143 -25.24 -13.80 -24.73
C GLY A 143 -26.42 -12.92 -24.35
N THR A 144 -27.06 -13.16 -23.20
CA THR A 144 -28.15 -12.33 -22.67
C THR A 144 -27.72 -11.57 -21.42
N SER A 145 -28.35 -10.42 -21.19
CA SER A 145 -28.16 -9.64 -19.97
C SER A 145 -29.46 -9.51 -19.19
N VAL A 146 -29.35 -9.52 -17.86
CA VAL A 146 -30.47 -9.34 -16.94
C VAL A 146 -30.15 -8.19 -15.99
N SER A 147 -31.03 -7.21 -15.92
CA SER A 147 -30.92 -6.11 -14.96
C SER A 147 -31.83 -6.34 -13.76
N GLY A 148 -31.36 -5.93 -12.58
CA GLY A 148 -32.08 -6.15 -11.35
C GLY A 148 -31.71 -5.16 -10.26
N LYS A 149 -32.45 -5.24 -9.15
CA LYS A 149 -32.18 -4.54 -7.91
C LYS A 149 -32.19 -5.58 -6.79
N VAL A 150 -31.05 -5.79 -6.14
CA VAL A 150 -30.94 -6.72 -5.02
C VAL A 150 -30.90 -5.93 -3.72
N GLU A 151 -31.71 -6.36 -2.75
CA GLU A 151 -31.74 -5.75 -1.42
C GLU A 151 -30.42 -6.00 -0.67
N LYS A 152 -30.21 -5.22 0.40
CA LYS A 152 -29.01 -5.36 1.24
C LYS A 152 -28.95 -6.75 1.85
N GLN A 153 -27.77 -7.36 1.87
CA GLN A 153 -27.56 -8.70 2.44
C GLN A 153 -28.45 -9.79 1.80
N CYS A 154 -28.95 -9.55 0.58
CA CYS A 154 -29.68 -10.53 -0.21
C CYS A 154 -28.88 -10.88 -1.46
N ALA A 155 -29.22 -12.01 -2.09
CA ALA A 155 -28.62 -12.42 -3.35
C ALA A 155 -29.70 -12.78 -4.38
N HIS A 156 -29.46 -12.44 -5.64
CA HIS A 156 -30.22 -12.96 -6.76
C HIS A 156 -29.39 -14.02 -7.48
N PHE A 157 -29.92 -15.24 -7.57
CA PHE A 157 -29.23 -16.39 -8.15
C PHE A 157 -29.57 -16.57 -9.63
N PHE A 158 -28.57 -16.99 -10.38
CA PHE A 158 -28.59 -17.14 -11.83
C PHE A 158 -27.96 -18.47 -12.25
N GLY A 159 -28.70 -19.26 -13.03
CA GLY A 159 -28.21 -20.50 -13.64
C GLY A 159 -27.73 -20.22 -15.06
N VAL A 160 -26.44 -20.43 -15.30
CA VAL A 160 -25.82 -20.33 -16.62
C VAL A 160 -25.58 -21.74 -17.15
N THR A 161 -26.38 -22.15 -18.13
CA THR A 161 -26.19 -23.45 -18.79
C THR A 161 -25.23 -23.30 -19.98
N ILE A 162 -24.17 -24.10 -19.98
CA ILE A 162 -23.17 -24.13 -21.05
C ILE A 162 -23.09 -25.52 -21.68
N ASN A 163 -22.88 -25.56 -22.98
CA ASN A 163 -22.63 -26.79 -23.73
C ASN A 163 -21.11 -27.09 -23.83
N ASP A 164 -20.74 -28.26 -24.34
CA ASP A 164 -19.34 -28.69 -24.47
C ASP A 164 -18.48 -27.68 -25.24
N GLN A 165 -19.03 -27.14 -26.34
CA GLN A 165 -18.31 -26.18 -27.18
C GLN A 165 -18.04 -24.84 -26.45
N GLN A 166 -18.97 -24.41 -25.59
CA GLN A 166 -18.81 -23.23 -24.74
C GLN A 166 -17.87 -23.50 -23.57
N ALA A 167 -17.90 -24.71 -23.00
CA ALA A 167 -16.97 -25.13 -21.96
C ALA A 167 -15.52 -25.17 -22.48
N GLU A 168 -15.30 -25.67 -23.70
CA GLU A 168 -14.01 -25.67 -24.38
C GLU A 168 -13.51 -24.25 -24.71
N SER A 169 -14.42 -23.37 -25.16
CA SER A 169 -14.05 -21.99 -25.49
C SER A 169 -13.78 -21.16 -24.23
N GLY A 170 -14.53 -21.44 -23.16
CA GLY A 170 -14.58 -20.64 -21.94
C GLY A 170 -15.75 -19.65 -21.93
N ILE A 171 -16.07 -19.17 -20.72
CA ILE A 171 -17.10 -18.16 -20.50
C ILE A 171 -16.63 -17.05 -19.56
N VAL A 172 -17.27 -15.90 -19.66
CA VAL A 172 -17.10 -14.79 -18.73
C VAL A 172 -18.46 -14.42 -18.15
N VAL A 173 -18.56 -14.36 -16.83
CA VAL A 173 -19.75 -13.81 -16.16
C VAL A 173 -19.36 -12.46 -15.59
N ARG A 174 -20.05 -11.41 -16.03
CA ARG A 174 -19.77 -10.04 -15.60
C ARG A 174 -21.02 -9.38 -15.04
N VAL A 175 -20.80 -8.54 -14.05
CA VAL A 175 -21.83 -7.70 -13.44
C VAL A 175 -21.37 -6.26 -13.49
N THR A 176 -22.26 -5.36 -13.88
CA THR A 176 -21.99 -3.91 -13.91
C THR A 176 -23.10 -3.13 -13.23
N SER A 177 -22.77 -1.95 -12.69
CA SER A 177 -23.74 -1.00 -12.14
C SER A 177 -23.43 0.42 -12.58
N THR A 178 -24.34 1.02 -13.34
CA THR A 178 -24.27 2.43 -13.73
C THR A 178 -24.55 3.38 -12.57
N ALA A 179 -25.22 2.90 -11.52
CA ALA A 179 -25.43 3.64 -10.28
C ALA A 179 -24.23 3.53 -9.31
N GLN A 180 -23.13 2.91 -9.73
CA GLN A 180 -21.94 2.66 -8.90
C GLN A 180 -22.29 1.93 -7.60
N SER A 181 -23.24 0.98 -7.68
CA SER A 181 -23.63 0.16 -6.52
C SER A 181 -22.47 -0.72 -6.08
N LYS A 182 -22.33 -0.92 -4.77
CA LYS A 182 -21.48 -1.99 -4.23
C LYS A 182 -22.24 -3.31 -4.25
N PHE A 183 -21.62 -4.34 -4.81
CA PHE A 183 -22.16 -5.69 -4.88
C PHE A 183 -21.00 -6.70 -4.89
N LYS A 184 -21.33 -7.97 -4.71
CA LYS A 184 -20.39 -9.08 -4.93
C LYS A 184 -20.95 -10.01 -6.00
N LEU A 185 -20.08 -10.50 -6.88
CA LEU A 185 -20.37 -11.59 -7.78
C LEU A 185 -19.91 -12.89 -7.11
N LEU A 186 -20.81 -13.85 -6.99
CA LEU A 186 -20.57 -15.13 -6.33
C LEU A 186 -20.70 -16.26 -7.34
N TYR A 187 -19.89 -17.30 -7.19
CA TYR A 187 -20.01 -18.56 -7.89
C TYR A 187 -20.13 -19.69 -6.88
N PHE A 188 -21.09 -20.57 -7.12
CA PHE A 188 -21.36 -21.71 -6.26
C PHE A 188 -21.19 -23.02 -7.02
N GLU A 189 -20.61 -23.99 -6.33
CA GLU A 189 -20.55 -25.38 -6.77
C GLU A 189 -21.70 -26.18 -6.16
N GLN A 190 -22.13 -27.21 -6.88
CA GLN A 190 -23.16 -28.10 -6.38
C GLN A 190 -22.61 -28.93 -5.22
N ASP A 191 -23.28 -28.89 -4.09
CA ASP A 191 -22.96 -29.70 -2.93
C ASP A 191 -23.66 -31.07 -3.01
N THR A 192 -23.11 -32.03 -2.28
CA THR A 192 -23.59 -33.40 -2.10
C THR A 192 -25.06 -33.49 -1.67
N ASN A 193 -25.58 -32.48 -0.95
CA ASN A 193 -26.95 -32.43 -0.45
C ASN A 193 -27.95 -31.72 -1.39
N ALA A 194 -27.63 -31.62 -2.69
CA ALA A 194 -28.42 -30.93 -3.71
C ALA A 194 -28.54 -29.39 -3.55
N GLY A 195 -27.87 -28.80 -2.56
CA GLY A 195 -27.67 -27.36 -2.46
C GLY A 195 -26.39 -26.87 -3.11
N TYR A 196 -25.95 -25.69 -2.70
CA TYR A 196 -24.88 -24.94 -3.35
C TYR A 196 -23.88 -24.40 -2.32
N GLY A 197 -22.61 -24.82 -2.45
CA GLY A 197 -21.49 -24.31 -1.65
C GLY A 197 -20.80 -23.14 -2.36
N LEU A 198 -20.48 -22.06 -1.62
CA LEU A 198 -19.76 -20.92 -2.18
C LEU A 198 -18.33 -21.34 -2.57
N ALA A 199 -17.99 -21.18 -3.85
CA ALA A 199 -16.68 -21.57 -4.38
C ALA A 199 -15.82 -20.35 -4.72
N LEU A 200 -16.40 -19.29 -5.31
CA LEU A 200 -15.67 -18.05 -5.58
C LEU A 200 -16.50 -16.83 -5.21
N GLN A 201 -15.81 -15.76 -4.83
CA GLN A 201 -16.38 -14.43 -4.66
C GLN A 201 -15.49 -13.37 -5.33
N GLU A 202 -16.12 -12.35 -5.88
CA GLU A 202 -15.49 -11.17 -6.46
C GLU A 202 -16.21 -9.91 -6.00
N ASP A 203 -15.45 -8.97 -5.44
CA ASP A 203 -15.98 -7.69 -5.00
C ASP A 203 -16.14 -6.73 -6.19
N SER A 204 -17.20 -5.92 -6.19
CA SER A 204 -17.36 -4.88 -7.21
C SER A 204 -16.30 -3.80 -7.07
N GLU A 205 -15.58 -3.52 -8.14
CA GLU A 205 -14.60 -2.44 -8.20
C GLU A 205 -15.12 -1.26 -9.02
N LYS A 206 -14.66 -0.05 -8.70
CA LYS A 206 -15.01 1.15 -9.46
C LYS A 206 -14.19 1.23 -10.74
N SER A 207 -14.83 1.14 -11.89
CA SER A 207 -14.22 1.29 -13.21
C SER A 207 -14.84 2.47 -13.95
N GLY A 208 -14.14 3.61 -13.93
CA GLY A 208 -14.62 4.85 -14.54
C GLY A 208 -15.95 5.34 -13.92
N LYS A 209 -17.02 5.33 -14.73
CA LYS A 209 -18.37 5.77 -14.32
C LYS A 209 -19.28 4.64 -13.82
N VAL A 210 -18.80 3.40 -13.80
CA VAL A 210 -19.55 2.24 -13.32
C VAL A 210 -18.81 1.54 -12.19
N THR A 211 -19.49 0.65 -11.48
CA THR A 211 -18.84 -0.42 -10.72
C THR A 211 -19.01 -1.73 -11.47
N SER A 212 -18.02 -2.62 -11.38
CA SER A 212 -18.00 -3.88 -12.10
C SER A 212 -17.31 -4.99 -11.31
N ALA A 213 -17.79 -6.21 -11.45
CA ALA A 213 -17.08 -7.44 -11.06
C ALA A 213 -17.16 -8.44 -12.21
N GLY A 214 -16.15 -9.28 -12.37
CA GLY A 214 -16.10 -10.27 -13.44
C GLY A 214 -15.40 -11.55 -12.99
N MET A 215 -15.96 -12.68 -13.38
CA MET A 215 -15.35 -14.00 -13.25
C MET A 215 -15.02 -14.54 -14.64
N TYR A 216 -13.81 -15.07 -14.79
CA TYR A 216 -13.22 -15.42 -16.07
C TYR A 216 -12.85 -16.91 -16.07
N PHE A 217 -13.58 -17.71 -16.84
CA PHE A 217 -13.36 -19.15 -16.99
C PHE A 217 -12.84 -19.40 -18.41
N LEU A 218 -11.56 -19.10 -18.63
CA LEU A 218 -10.99 -18.94 -19.98
C LEU A 218 -10.21 -20.16 -20.49
N HIS A 219 -10.20 -21.28 -19.76
CA HIS A 219 -9.43 -22.47 -20.15
C HIS A 219 -7.91 -22.25 -20.24
N PHE A 220 -7.43 -21.23 -19.54
CA PHE A 220 -6.02 -21.03 -19.19
C PHE A 220 -5.95 -20.33 -17.84
N GLN A 221 -4.79 -20.45 -17.18
CA GLN A 221 -4.58 -19.85 -15.88
C GLN A 221 -4.60 -18.33 -15.95
N VAL A 222 -5.60 -17.73 -15.29
CA VAL A 222 -5.68 -16.29 -15.00
C VAL A 222 -5.13 -16.05 -13.61
N TYR A 223 -4.54 -14.89 -13.37
CA TYR A 223 -3.99 -14.51 -12.07
C TYR A 223 -4.73 -13.32 -11.48
N ARG A 224 -4.95 -13.37 -10.17
CA ARG A 224 -5.47 -12.27 -9.38
C ARG A 224 -4.35 -11.66 -8.55
N MET A 225 -4.46 -10.36 -8.34
CA MET A 225 -3.46 -9.62 -7.59
C MET A 225 -3.95 -9.38 -6.16
N ASP A 226 -3.30 -10.02 -5.20
CA ASP A 226 -3.50 -9.71 -3.80
C ASP A 226 -2.70 -8.46 -3.43
N SER A 227 -3.39 -7.32 -3.39
CA SER A 227 -2.79 -6.04 -3.05
C SER A 227 -2.33 -5.95 -1.59
N THR A 228 -2.90 -6.77 -0.69
CA THR A 228 -2.56 -6.76 0.74
C THR A 228 -1.19 -7.39 0.98
N VAL A 229 -0.92 -8.55 0.34
CA VAL A 229 0.39 -9.23 0.38
C VAL A 229 1.49 -8.28 -0.10
N ASN A 230 1.23 -7.56 -1.18
CA ASN A 230 2.14 -6.54 -1.68
C ASN A 230 2.38 -5.41 -0.67
N ALA A 231 1.32 -4.83 -0.12
CA ALA A 231 1.43 -3.72 0.82
C ALA A 231 2.22 -4.12 2.08
N LEU A 232 1.97 -5.32 2.61
CA LEU A 232 2.72 -5.88 3.74
C LEU A 232 4.19 -6.09 3.40
N ALA A 233 4.49 -6.63 2.22
CA ALA A 233 5.87 -6.82 1.77
C ALA A 233 6.61 -5.48 1.61
N MET A 234 5.94 -4.45 1.07
CA MET A 234 6.50 -3.10 0.94
C MET A 234 6.70 -2.40 2.28
N ALA A 235 5.84 -2.63 3.27
CA ALA A 235 5.97 -2.05 4.60
C ALA A 235 7.16 -2.62 5.38
N LYS A 236 7.49 -3.92 5.18
CA LYS A 236 8.63 -4.59 5.81
C LYS A 236 9.97 -4.14 5.24
N ASP A 237 10.03 -3.91 3.93
CA ASP A 237 11.25 -3.52 3.23
C ASP A 237 10.92 -2.51 2.11
N PRO A 238 10.96 -1.19 2.40
CA PRO A 238 10.68 -0.16 1.42
C PRO A 238 11.65 -0.16 0.24
N GLU A 239 12.90 -0.60 0.46
CA GLU A 239 13.91 -0.70 -0.61
C GLU A 239 13.63 -1.89 -1.53
N ALA A 240 12.97 -2.95 -1.03
CA ALA A 240 12.51 -4.08 -1.84
C ALA A 240 11.11 -3.88 -2.46
N ALA A 241 10.42 -2.76 -2.20
CA ALA A 241 9.04 -2.55 -2.62
C ALA A 241 8.81 -2.79 -4.14
N PHE A 242 9.77 -2.39 -4.96
CA PHE A 242 9.73 -2.64 -6.41
C PHE A 242 9.76 -4.15 -6.75
N PHE A 243 10.65 -4.90 -6.11
CA PHE A 243 10.81 -6.35 -6.33
C PHE A 243 9.62 -7.15 -5.81
N LYS A 244 8.95 -6.67 -4.77
CA LYS A 244 7.77 -7.30 -4.18
C LYS A 244 6.46 -6.98 -4.90
N ARG A 245 6.47 -6.15 -5.94
CA ARG A 245 5.27 -5.69 -6.65
C ARG A 245 4.45 -6.82 -7.31
N LEU A 246 5.05 -7.97 -7.60
CA LEU A 246 4.35 -9.13 -8.17
C LEU A 246 4.29 -10.31 -7.17
N GLU A 247 4.57 -10.08 -5.89
CA GLU A 247 4.59 -11.14 -4.88
C GLU A 247 3.18 -11.67 -4.59
N GLY A 248 2.19 -10.77 -4.50
CA GLY A 248 0.78 -11.10 -4.33
C GLY A 248 0.07 -11.67 -5.57
N LEU A 249 0.77 -11.95 -6.67
CA LEU A 249 0.16 -12.54 -7.86
C LEU A 249 -0.18 -14.01 -7.60
N GLN A 250 -1.46 -14.34 -7.49
CA GLN A 250 -1.98 -15.67 -7.19
C GLN A 250 -2.81 -16.23 -8.35
N PRO A 251 -2.70 -17.54 -8.66
CA PRO A 251 -3.56 -18.16 -9.66
C PRO A 251 -5.02 -18.16 -9.18
N CYS A 252 -5.97 -17.88 -10.08
CA CYS A 252 -7.38 -18.13 -9.81
C CYS A 252 -7.62 -19.63 -9.60
N GLU A 253 -8.34 -19.98 -8.53
CA GLU A 253 -8.60 -21.38 -8.14
C GLU A 253 -9.46 -22.13 -9.17
N VAL A 254 -10.43 -21.46 -9.77
CA VAL A 254 -11.28 -22.03 -10.83
C VAL A 254 -11.06 -21.25 -12.13
N SER A 255 -10.45 -21.91 -13.11
CA SER A 255 -10.19 -21.36 -14.45
C SER A 255 -11.09 -21.97 -15.53
N GLU A 256 -11.82 -23.04 -15.21
CA GLU A 256 -12.53 -23.89 -16.16
C GLU A 256 -13.88 -24.34 -15.61
N LEU A 257 -14.87 -24.43 -16.49
CA LEU A 257 -16.20 -24.96 -16.20
C LEU A 257 -16.52 -26.06 -17.21
N LYS A 258 -17.17 -27.13 -16.73
CA LYS A 258 -17.61 -28.25 -17.58
C LYS A 258 -18.94 -27.93 -18.24
N ALA A 259 -19.33 -28.69 -19.27
CA ALA A 259 -20.70 -28.61 -19.76
C ALA A 259 -21.70 -28.91 -18.63
N GLY A 260 -22.74 -28.09 -18.52
CA GLY A 260 -23.67 -28.17 -17.39
C GLY A 260 -24.25 -26.82 -17.02
N THR A 261 -24.99 -26.80 -15.90
CA THR A 261 -25.55 -25.57 -15.34
C THR A 261 -24.73 -25.12 -14.15
N HIS A 262 -24.24 -23.89 -14.22
CA HIS A 262 -23.40 -23.26 -13.21
C HIS A 262 -24.17 -22.16 -12.49
N ILE A 263 -24.00 -22.07 -11.17
CA ILE A 263 -24.77 -21.16 -10.32
C ILE A 263 -23.93 -19.95 -9.96
N PHE A 264 -24.44 -18.78 -10.34
CA PHE A 264 -23.87 -17.49 -10.00
C PHE A 264 -24.87 -16.71 -9.16
N ALA A 265 -24.41 -15.76 -8.36
CA ALA A 265 -25.30 -14.83 -7.68
C ALA A 265 -24.74 -13.41 -7.66
N VAL A 266 -25.65 -12.44 -7.70
CA VAL A 266 -25.33 -11.04 -7.40
C VAL A 266 -25.79 -10.74 -6.00
N TYR A 267 -24.85 -10.49 -5.09
CA TYR A 267 -25.11 -10.18 -3.69
C TYR A 267 -25.07 -8.67 -3.44
N GLY A 268 -26.09 -8.17 -2.76
CA GLY A 268 -26.23 -6.77 -2.36
C GLY A 268 -25.31 -6.42 -1.20
N ASP A 269 -24.08 -6.03 -1.53
CA ASP A 269 -23.01 -5.76 -0.57
C ASP A 269 -23.15 -4.43 0.19
N ASN A 270 -24.11 -3.60 -0.21
CA ASN A 270 -24.30 -2.30 0.39
C ASN A 270 -25.23 -2.39 1.61
N PHE A 271 -24.74 -2.02 2.80
CA PHE A 271 -25.54 -2.01 4.03
C PHE A 271 -26.66 -0.97 4.07
N PHE A 272 -26.66 0.00 3.15
CA PHE A 272 -27.56 1.17 3.17
C PHE A 272 -28.53 1.24 2.02
N LYS A 273 -28.12 0.76 0.84
CA LYS A 273 -28.86 0.97 -0.40
C LYS A 273 -28.98 -0.34 -1.15
N THR A 274 -30.15 -0.55 -1.75
CA THR A 274 -30.35 -1.59 -2.75
C THR A 274 -29.29 -1.45 -3.85
N ALA A 275 -28.64 -2.56 -4.21
CA ALA A 275 -27.67 -2.57 -5.29
C ALA A 275 -28.40 -2.77 -6.62
N THR A 276 -28.25 -1.82 -7.54
CA THR A 276 -28.74 -1.97 -8.92
C THR A 276 -27.64 -2.60 -9.74
N TYR A 277 -27.96 -3.57 -10.59
CA TYR A 277 -26.95 -4.27 -11.37
C TYR A 277 -27.50 -4.74 -12.72
N THR A 278 -26.58 -5.04 -13.63
CA THR A 278 -26.81 -5.78 -14.87
C THR A 278 -25.80 -6.91 -14.94
N ILE A 279 -26.28 -8.16 -14.92
CA ILE A 279 -25.46 -9.37 -15.07
C ILE A 279 -25.55 -9.88 -16.50
N GLU A 280 -24.45 -10.40 -17.02
CA GLU A 280 -24.36 -10.98 -18.35
C GLU A 280 -23.37 -12.16 -18.34
N ALA A 281 -23.70 -13.23 -19.06
CA ALA A 281 -22.82 -14.35 -19.30
C ALA A 281 -22.43 -14.39 -20.78
N LEU A 282 -21.14 -14.43 -21.08
CA LEU A 282 -20.57 -14.29 -22.41
C LEU A 282 -19.76 -15.52 -22.78
N CYS A 283 -19.87 -15.95 -24.05
CA CYS A 283 -18.93 -16.92 -24.63
C CYS A 283 -17.68 -16.18 -25.11
N THR A 284 -16.51 -16.66 -24.70
CA THR A 284 -15.22 -16.08 -25.08
C THR A 284 -14.92 -16.18 -26.57
N ARG A 285 -15.56 -17.11 -27.29
CA ARG A 285 -15.45 -17.23 -28.75
C ARG A 285 -15.77 -15.92 -29.47
N SER A 286 -16.68 -15.11 -28.92
CA SER A 286 -16.99 -13.77 -29.45
C SER A 286 -15.89 -12.73 -29.21
N TYR A 287 -14.86 -13.08 -28.43
CA TYR A 287 -13.78 -12.21 -27.95
C TYR A 287 -12.40 -12.87 -28.08
N GLU A 288 -12.20 -13.74 -29.08
CA GLU A 288 -10.99 -14.56 -29.24
C GLU A 288 -9.70 -13.71 -29.25
N ASP A 289 -9.67 -12.63 -30.02
CA ASP A 289 -8.55 -11.69 -30.06
C ASP A 289 -8.21 -11.10 -28.69
N THR A 290 -9.22 -10.80 -27.88
CA THR A 290 -9.04 -10.22 -26.55
C THR A 290 -8.53 -11.28 -25.57
N THR A 291 -9.06 -12.50 -25.69
CA THR A 291 -8.70 -13.66 -24.87
C THR A 291 -7.24 -14.06 -25.13
N GLN A 292 -6.80 -14.08 -26.39
CA GLN A 292 -5.42 -14.35 -26.76
C GLN A 292 -4.46 -13.26 -26.26
N LYS A 293 -4.83 -11.98 -26.40
CA LYS A 293 -4.05 -10.86 -25.85
C LYS A 293 -3.89 -10.97 -24.34
N LEU A 294 -4.95 -11.33 -23.62
CA LEU A 294 -4.90 -11.53 -22.17
C LEU A 294 -3.93 -12.67 -21.82
N LYS A 295 -4.02 -13.81 -22.50
CA LYS A 295 -3.10 -14.95 -22.32
C LYS A 295 -1.64 -14.55 -22.54
N ASP A 296 -1.36 -13.76 -23.58
CA ASP A 296 -0.01 -13.29 -23.87
C ASP A 296 0.51 -12.31 -22.80
N ILE A 297 -0.36 -11.43 -22.28
CA ILE A 297 -0.03 -10.50 -21.20
C ILE A 297 0.24 -11.25 -19.90
N GLU A 298 -0.59 -12.22 -19.53
CA GLU A 298 -0.38 -13.06 -18.34
C GLU A 298 0.97 -13.78 -18.40
N ALA A 299 1.31 -14.36 -19.55
CA ALA A 299 2.62 -14.98 -19.77
C ALA A 299 3.79 -13.97 -19.68
N GLN A 300 3.59 -12.71 -20.10
CA GLN A 300 4.58 -11.65 -19.93
C GLN A 300 4.74 -11.24 -18.46
N ILE A 301 3.65 -11.11 -17.72
CA ILE A 301 3.67 -10.78 -16.28
C ILE A 301 4.42 -11.86 -15.49
N LEU A 302 4.16 -13.14 -15.77
CA LEU A 302 4.87 -14.24 -15.12
C LEU A 302 6.36 -14.25 -15.43
N ARG A 303 6.74 -14.02 -16.70
CA ARG A 303 8.16 -13.86 -17.07
C ARG A 303 8.81 -12.71 -16.30
N LYS A 304 8.13 -11.57 -16.21
CA LYS A 304 8.60 -10.42 -15.43
C LYS A 304 8.70 -10.73 -13.94
N ARG A 305 7.80 -11.54 -13.37
CA ARG A 305 7.89 -11.98 -11.97
C ARG A 305 9.18 -12.76 -11.71
N THR A 306 9.57 -13.65 -12.61
CA THR A 306 10.82 -14.40 -12.51
C THR A 306 12.04 -13.49 -12.71
N GLU A 307 12.04 -12.66 -13.77
CA GLU A 307 13.12 -11.70 -14.03
C GLU A 307 13.34 -10.72 -12.87
N LEU A 308 12.27 -10.28 -12.20
CA LEU A 308 12.38 -9.40 -11.02
C LEU A 308 13.04 -10.10 -9.84
N ARG A 309 12.79 -11.40 -9.62
CA ARG A 309 13.45 -12.16 -8.55
C ARG A 309 14.94 -12.29 -8.80
N ASP A 310 15.34 -12.58 -10.03
CA ASP A 310 16.76 -12.67 -10.40
C ASP A 310 17.43 -11.30 -10.29
N PHE A 311 16.77 -10.25 -10.75
CA PHE A 311 17.25 -8.88 -10.65
C PHE A 311 17.39 -8.42 -9.18
N GLU A 312 16.50 -8.84 -8.28
CA GLU A 312 16.60 -8.54 -6.84
C GLU A 312 17.92 -9.08 -6.26
N ILE A 313 18.30 -10.30 -6.63
CA ILE A 313 19.54 -10.94 -6.17
C ILE A 313 20.76 -10.14 -6.65
N GLU A 314 20.79 -9.77 -7.93
CA GLU A 314 21.88 -8.97 -8.51
C GLU A 314 21.97 -7.58 -7.86
N TYR A 315 20.83 -6.92 -7.67
CA TYR A 315 20.73 -5.61 -7.04
C TYR A 315 21.27 -5.64 -5.61
N ARG A 316 20.84 -6.61 -4.79
CA ARG A 316 21.31 -6.76 -3.40
C ARG A 316 22.82 -6.99 -3.34
N LYS A 317 23.37 -7.78 -4.26
CA LYS A 317 24.82 -8.01 -4.36
C LYS A 317 25.59 -6.74 -4.73
N ALA A 318 25.06 -5.94 -5.66
CA ALA A 318 25.65 -4.67 -6.04
C ALA A 318 25.59 -3.65 -4.89
N LEU A 319 24.46 -3.59 -4.18
CA LEU A 319 24.27 -2.73 -3.01
C LEU A 319 25.26 -3.05 -1.89
N ALA A 320 25.43 -4.34 -1.57
CA ALA A 320 26.41 -4.78 -0.57
C ALA A 320 27.84 -4.34 -0.94
N ARG A 321 28.24 -4.50 -2.21
CA ARG A 321 29.55 -4.02 -2.69
C ARG A 321 29.69 -2.51 -2.61
N PHE A 322 28.64 -1.76 -2.95
CA PHE A 322 28.64 -0.31 -2.85
C PHE A 322 28.82 0.16 -1.40
N GLN A 323 28.12 -0.49 -0.46
CA GLN A 323 28.25 -0.23 0.98
C GLN A 323 29.67 -0.53 1.48
N GLU A 324 30.24 -1.68 1.08
CA GLU A 324 31.62 -2.05 1.40
C GLU A 324 32.63 -0.98 0.95
N VAL A 325 32.55 -0.55 -0.32
CA VAL A 325 33.43 0.48 -0.88
C VAL A 325 33.24 1.83 -0.19
N THR A 326 32.00 2.21 0.11
CA THR A 326 31.68 3.49 0.78
C THR A 326 32.18 3.51 2.22
N ASN A 327 32.06 2.39 2.93
CA ASN A 327 32.60 2.23 4.28
C ASN A 327 34.13 2.33 4.25
N ARG A 328 34.79 1.64 3.31
CA ARG A 328 36.24 1.75 3.14
C ARG A 328 36.68 3.18 2.84
N TYR A 329 36.03 3.86 1.89
CA TYR A 329 36.33 5.26 1.59
C TYR A 329 36.24 6.15 2.83
N SER A 330 35.22 5.95 3.65
CA SER A 330 35.02 6.73 4.88
C SER A 330 36.12 6.47 5.92
N GLN A 331 36.56 5.21 6.07
CA GLN A 331 37.67 4.83 6.95
C GLN A 331 39.01 5.41 6.47
N GLU A 332 39.31 5.29 5.18
CA GLU A 332 40.53 5.83 4.58
C GLU A 332 40.58 7.36 4.75
N LYS A 333 39.46 8.05 4.50
CA LYS A 333 39.34 9.50 4.72
C LYS A 333 39.65 9.88 6.18
N GLN A 334 39.03 9.20 7.14
CA GLN A 334 39.28 9.46 8.57
C GLN A 334 40.74 9.21 8.95
N THR A 335 41.34 8.15 8.41
CA THR A 335 42.75 7.82 8.64
C THR A 335 43.66 8.93 8.13
N VAL A 336 43.42 9.43 6.91
CA VAL A 336 44.18 10.55 6.34
C VAL A 336 44.01 11.82 7.17
N ASP A 337 42.78 12.16 7.57
CA ASP A 337 42.50 13.35 8.38
C ASP A 337 43.24 13.30 9.74
N GLU A 338 43.26 12.14 10.39
CA GLU A 338 43.98 11.94 11.66
C GLU A 338 45.50 12.03 11.48
N LEU A 339 46.05 11.43 10.42
CA LEU A 339 47.49 11.55 10.10
C LEU A 339 47.90 13.00 9.83
N LEU A 340 47.09 13.76 9.10
CA LEU A 340 47.34 15.18 8.85
C LEU A 340 47.31 15.98 10.16
N LYS A 341 46.34 15.72 11.03
CA LYS A 341 46.23 16.36 12.35
C LYS A 341 47.43 16.04 13.24
N GLN A 342 47.88 14.78 13.28
CA GLN A 342 49.06 14.37 14.02
C GLN A 342 50.31 15.07 13.50
N ARG A 343 50.49 15.12 12.17
CA ARG A 343 51.59 15.85 11.52
C ARG A 343 51.58 17.32 11.92
N ASP A 344 50.44 17.99 11.82
CA ASP A 344 50.32 19.42 12.11
C ASP A 344 50.58 19.71 13.60
N SER A 345 50.15 18.82 14.50
CA SER A 345 50.49 18.87 15.93
C SER A 345 52.01 18.79 16.16
N ILE A 346 52.70 17.82 15.52
CA ILE A 346 54.15 17.69 15.60
C ILE A 346 54.85 18.94 15.07
N HIS A 347 54.45 19.45 13.89
CA HIS A 347 55.01 20.69 13.33
C HIS A 347 54.85 21.89 14.27
N SER A 348 53.67 22.02 14.89
CA SER A 348 53.43 23.09 15.86
C SER A 348 54.36 23.01 17.07
N SER A 349 54.72 21.80 17.52
CA SER A 349 55.62 21.61 18.66
C SER A 349 57.04 22.16 18.43
N PHE A 350 57.53 22.17 17.18
CA PHE A 350 58.81 22.79 16.81
C PHE A 350 58.73 24.31 16.69
N SER A 351 57.53 24.85 16.46
CA SER A 351 57.30 26.28 16.20
C SER A 351 56.87 27.04 17.46
N VAL A 352 56.38 26.34 18.48
CA VAL A 352 55.96 26.91 19.76
C VAL A 352 57.07 26.77 20.79
N THR A 353 57.83 27.84 21.01
CA THR A 353 58.78 27.92 22.13
C THR A 353 58.00 27.90 23.45
N ARG A 354 58.24 26.90 24.31
CA ARG A 354 57.64 26.83 25.65
C ARG A 354 58.13 28.04 26.47
N THR A 355 57.29 29.07 26.62
CA THR A 355 57.57 30.16 27.55
C THR A 355 57.48 29.59 28.96
N VAL A 356 58.63 29.38 29.59
CA VAL A 356 58.72 29.01 31.00
C VAL A 356 58.27 30.24 31.78
N ALA A 357 57.06 30.21 32.33
CA ALA A 357 56.62 31.20 33.30
C ALA A 357 57.40 30.97 34.60
N LEU A 358 58.56 31.61 34.72
CA LEU A 358 59.22 31.84 35.99
C LEU A 358 58.86 33.24 36.47
N SER A 359 58.19 33.24 37.61
CA SER A 359 57.94 34.37 38.48
C SER A 359 59.17 35.25 38.74
N ASN A 360 58.87 36.52 38.95
CA ASN A 360 59.57 37.51 39.78
C ASN A 360 60.65 38.44 39.18
N VAL A 361 60.30 39.74 39.31
CA VAL A 361 61.14 40.90 39.69
C VAL A 361 61.75 41.76 38.56
N SER A 362 61.08 42.90 38.37
CA SER A 362 61.57 44.29 38.39
C SER A 362 62.86 44.68 37.65
N GLY A 363 62.76 45.74 36.84
CA GLY A 363 63.90 46.62 36.58
C GLY A 363 63.91 47.28 35.20
N SER A 364 63.74 48.59 35.20
CA SER A 364 63.62 49.55 34.08
C SER A 364 64.83 49.73 33.14
N ASN A 365 64.50 50.19 31.92
CA ASN A 365 65.17 51.24 31.11
C ASN A 365 66.45 50.92 30.30
N VAL A 366 66.39 51.03 28.96
CA VAL A 366 66.88 52.17 28.12
C VAL A 366 67.11 51.77 26.62
N SER A 367 66.31 52.42 25.75
CA SER A 367 66.54 53.04 24.42
C SER A 367 67.12 52.36 23.15
N ASN A 368 66.60 52.89 22.03
CA ASN A 368 67.05 53.00 20.62
C ASN A 368 66.74 51.84 19.65
N GLY A 369 66.13 52.04 18.48
CA GLY A 369 65.63 53.25 17.80
C GLY A 369 65.32 52.95 16.33
N SER A 370 64.68 53.94 15.68
CA SER A 370 64.46 54.12 14.22
C SER A 370 63.36 53.27 13.55
N SER A 371 62.22 53.84 13.13
CA SER A 371 61.94 54.59 11.86
C SER A 371 62.01 53.66 10.63
N SER A 372 61.03 53.52 9.74
CA SER A 372 60.09 54.52 9.20
C SER A 372 58.83 53.85 8.61
N LYS A 373 57.67 54.49 8.83
CA LYS A 373 56.54 54.53 7.90
C LYS A 373 56.81 55.63 6.88
N VAL A 374 56.27 55.51 5.66
CA VAL A 374 55.26 56.44 5.09
C VAL A 374 54.89 56.04 3.64
N PRO A 375 53.67 56.40 3.17
CA PRO A 375 52.88 55.70 2.15
C PRO A 375 52.41 56.64 1.00
N GLY A 376 51.38 56.22 0.23
CA GLY A 376 50.48 57.06 -0.59
C GLY A 376 50.76 57.02 -2.10
N GLU A 377 49.82 57.18 -3.04
CA GLU A 377 48.40 57.55 -3.01
C GLU A 377 47.80 57.35 -4.44
N ASP A 378 46.48 57.10 -4.47
CA ASP A 378 45.43 57.54 -5.42
C ASP A 378 45.53 57.47 -6.96
N SER A 379 44.48 56.94 -7.58
CA SER A 379 43.61 57.67 -8.53
C SER A 379 42.29 56.94 -8.85
N ARG A 380 41.18 57.70 -8.84
CA ARG A 380 39.81 57.39 -9.29
C ARG A 380 39.69 57.19 -10.81
N ALA A 381 38.65 56.45 -11.25
CA ALA A 381 37.66 56.83 -12.30
C ALA A 381 36.92 55.55 -12.78
N GLU A 382 35.64 55.39 -12.44
CA GLU A 382 34.46 55.61 -13.32
C GLU A 382 34.10 54.44 -14.25
N SER A 383 32.86 53.97 -14.09
CA SER A 383 32.11 53.17 -15.07
C SER A 383 31.73 54.03 -16.29
N PRO A 384 31.29 53.39 -17.38
CA PRO A 384 29.88 53.60 -17.71
C PRO A 384 29.14 52.34 -18.18
N ALA A 385 27.84 52.37 -17.92
CA ALA A 385 26.81 51.49 -18.44
C ALA A 385 26.29 51.97 -19.82
N GLU A 386 25.28 51.25 -20.32
CA GLU A 386 24.45 51.44 -21.53
C GLU A 386 24.98 50.74 -22.80
N ALA A 387 24.19 50.07 -23.66
CA ALA A 387 22.84 49.51 -23.64
C ALA A 387 22.65 48.74 -24.97
N GLY A 388 21.81 47.69 -24.96
CA GLY A 388 20.98 47.33 -26.14
C GLY A 388 21.31 46.06 -26.93
N GLY A 389 20.32 45.15 -26.99
CA GLY A 389 19.94 44.46 -28.25
C GLY A 389 19.96 42.92 -28.30
N SER A 390 18.78 42.31 -28.15
CA SER A 390 18.22 41.02 -28.69
C SER A 390 19.20 39.93 -29.20
N ASP A 391 19.02 38.63 -28.92
CA ASP A 391 17.94 37.79 -29.45
C ASP A 391 18.18 36.29 -29.06
N GLY A 392 17.10 35.52 -28.92
CA GLY A 392 17.02 34.11 -29.37
C GLY A 392 17.59 32.94 -28.53
N LYS A 393 16.66 32.03 -28.17
CA LYS A 393 16.76 30.54 -28.09
C LYS A 393 17.31 29.86 -26.83
N ASP A 394 16.38 29.31 -26.05
CA ASP A 394 16.08 27.87 -25.98
C ASP A 394 17.27 26.90 -25.87
N LYS A 395 17.44 26.23 -24.72
CA LYS A 395 17.55 24.75 -24.60
C LYS A 395 17.89 24.22 -23.21
N SER A 396 17.14 23.19 -22.85
CA SER A 396 17.41 22.13 -21.88
C SER A 396 18.82 21.52 -22.06
N ALA A 397 19.58 21.37 -20.98
CA ALA A 397 20.88 20.69 -20.99
C ALA A 397 20.92 19.54 -19.97
N LYS A 398 20.63 18.34 -20.46
CA LYS A 398 21.13 17.06 -19.93
C LYS A 398 22.66 17.11 -19.86
N ARG A 399 23.26 16.73 -18.73
CA ARG A 399 24.69 16.37 -18.68
C ARG A 399 24.85 14.84 -18.65
N LYS A 400 25.23 14.29 -19.81
CA LYS A 400 25.85 12.97 -19.98
C LYS A 400 27.32 13.07 -19.55
N TRP A 401 27.82 12.09 -18.80
CA TRP A 401 29.27 11.87 -18.62
C TRP A 401 29.70 10.53 -19.22
N PHE A 402 30.98 10.46 -19.58
CA PHE A 402 31.58 9.80 -20.74
C PHE A 402 31.79 8.27 -20.64
N LEU A 403 31.68 7.61 -21.80
CA LEU A 403 32.31 6.32 -22.12
C LEU A 403 33.73 6.56 -22.63
N SER A 404 34.71 5.80 -22.09
CA SER A 404 36.04 5.66 -22.68
C SER A 404 36.10 4.35 -23.46
N LYS A 405 36.41 4.43 -24.76
CA LYS A 405 36.80 3.30 -25.62
C LYS A 405 38.32 3.17 -25.57
N GLY A 406 38.81 1.98 -25.25
CA GLY A 406 40.16 1.54 -25.58
C GLY A 406 40.11 0.55 -26.74
N SER A 407 40.84 0.85 -27.82
CA SER A 407 41.07 -0.02 -28.97
C SER A 407 42.56 -0.41 -28.98
N ASP A 408 42.88 -1.68 -29.18
CA ASP A 408 44.13 -2.15 -29.80
C ASP A 408 43.87 -3.60 -30.30
N LYS A 409 43.78 -3.86 -31.61
CA LYS A 409 44.80 -4.02 -32.68
C LYS A 409 45.27 -5.47 -32.86
N LYS A 410 45.04 -5.96 -34.08
CA LYS A 410 45.43 -7.24 -34.71
C LYS A 410 46.94 -7.50 -34.69
N LEU A 411 47.29 -8.79 -34.77
CA LEU A 411 48.32 -9.45 -35.61
C LEU A 411 48.18 -10.97 -35.31
N GLY A 412 48.18 -11.93 -36.23
CA GLY A 412 48.29 -11.98 -37.69
C GLY A 412 47.86 -13.38 -38.14
#